data_AF-J3LXP6-F1
#
_entry.id   AF-J3LXP6-F1
#
_cell.length_a   1.000
_cell.length_b   1.000
_cell.length_c   1.000
_cell.angle_alpha   90.00
_cell.angle_beta   90.00
_cell.angle_gamma   90.00
#
_symmetry.space_group_name_H-M   'P 1'
#
loop_
_entity.id
_entity.type
_entity.pdbx_description
1 polymer ?
#
loop_
_entity_poly.entity_id
_entity_poly.type
_entity_poly.pdbx_seq_one_letter_code
_entity_poly.pdbx_strand_id
1 'polypeptide(L)'
;MNAGIDWSALYKAGGAERRIGRRDQGRGAKDGGDYDRGAAPRRAVDAGELGGGGGGDGLLPTELVSAVDVYYRGAPLLSRVVETASSSSWFLGSPFRVEAFECKKPVADAVLSPAELELSWVVVDPVRGRAVNLSSRRAVAVDRHWYTGETLVRFAVVLGGCKFETTVTCSEGTGHISEVSLAVQDADGAAVSGERSLRLLAAAMEEQRKGGDRERDEAKRRYDEFVKSKKGRMESKARREALIDLCCSAASAMAVLSFVAAVVLR
;
A
#
# COMPACT_ATOMS: atom_id res chain seq x y z
N MET A 1 24.44 27.70 -7.29
CA MET A 1 24.16 27.40 -8.71
C MET A 1 23.02 26.40 -8.74
N ASN A 2 21.80 26.84 -9.06
CA ASN A 2 20.62 25.97 -9.13
C ASN A 2 20.59 25.27 -10.49
N ALA A 3 20.84 23.96 -10.51
CA ALA A 3 20.51 23.14 -11.66
C ALA A 3 19.03 22.77 -11.54
N GLY A 4 18.17 23.48 -12.29
CA GLY A 4 16.76 23.13 -12.40
C GLY A 4 16.61 21.77 -13.08
N ILE A 5 16.00 20.81 -12.37
CA ILE A 5 15.65 19.51 -12.94
C ILE A 5 14.49 19.73 -13.93
N ASP A 6 14.69 19.31 -15.19
CA ASP A 6 13.65 19.36 -16.22
C ASP A 6 12.64 18.21 -16.02
N TRP A 7 11.56 18.53 -15.32
CA TRP A 7 10.45 17.62 -15.04
C TRP A 7 9.69 17.16 -16.29
N SER A 8 9.83 17.83 -17.43
CA SER A 8 9.06 17.51 -18.64
C SER A 8 9.49 16.18 -19.29
N ALA A 9 10.75 15.78 -19.11
CA ALA A 9 11.28 14.52 -19.64
C ALA A 9 10.75 13.29 -18.88
N LEU A 10 10.53 13.40 -17.57
CA LEU A 10 9.99 12.32 -16.74
C LEU A 10 8.48 12.09 -16.99
N TYR A 11 7.72 13.15 -17.26
CA TYR A 11 6.30 13.04 -17.61
C TYR A 11 6.06 12.42 -18.99
N LYS A 12 6.92 12.69 -19.98
CA LYS A 12 6.79 12.09 -21.33
C LYS A 12 7.00 10.58 -21.36
N ALA A 13 7.71 10.00 -20.39
CA ALA A 13 7.89 8.55 -20.28
C ALA A 13 6.63 7.82 -19.74
N GLY A 14 5.68 8.53 -19.12
CA GLY A 14 4.47 7.95 -18.54
C GLY A 14 3.19 8.11 -19.36
N GLY A 15 3.20 8.98 -20.39
CA GLY A 15 2.03 9.34 -21.18
C GLY A 15 2.07 8.82 -22.62
N ALA A 16 1.98 7.50 -22.81
CA ALA A 16 1.70 6.93 -24.14
C ALA A 16 0.18 6.78 -24.33
N GLU A 17 -0.46 7.90 -24.67
CA GLU A 17 -1.82 7.97 -25.20
C GLU A 17 -1.87 7.24 -26.55
N ARG A 18 -2.67 6.16 -26.67
CA ARG A 18 -2.94 5.52 -27.96
C ARG A 18 -4.37 5.77 -28.42
N ARG A 19 -4.46 6.66 -29.42
CA ARG A 19 -5.61 6.85 -30.31
C ARG A 19 -5.98 5.56 -31.03
N ILE A 20 -7.30 5.46 -31.20
CA ILE A 20 -8.07 4.51 -31.97
C ILE A 20 -7.62 4.44 -33.44
N GLY A 21 -7.53 3.22 -33.99
CA GLY A 21 -7.40 2.93 -35.42
C GLY A 21 -8.03 1.58 -35.77
N ARG A 22 -9.01 1.61 -36.68
CA ARG A 22 -9.92 0.53 -37.12
C ARG A 22 -9.43 -0.05 -38.48
N ARG A 23 -9.83 -1.30 -38.79
CA ARG A 23 -9.65 -2.12 -40.04
C ARG A 23 -8.40 -3.02 -40.05
N ASP A 24 -8.37 -4.22 -40.64
CA ASP A 24 -9.36 -5.09 -41.32
C ASP A 24 -8.81 -6.53 -41.34
N GLN A 25 -9.66 -7.48 -41.75
CA GLN A 25 -9.48 -8.93 -41.88
C GLN A 25 -8.29 -9.41 -42.74
N GLY A 26 -7.77 -10.62 -42.46
CA GLY A 26 -7.02 -11.41 -43.46
C GLY A 26 -6.20 -12.62 -42.97
N ARG A 27 -6.82 -13.82 -43.05
CA ARG A 27 -6.26 -15.18 -43.35
C ARG A 27 -4.84 -15.60 -42.88
N GLY A 28 -4.82 -16.65 -42.04
CA GLY A 28 -4.42 -18.02 -42.42
C GLY A 28 -2.93 -18.39 -42.51
N ALA A 29 -2.48 -19.32 -41.66
CA ALA A 29 -1.86 -20.62 -42.02
C ALA A 29 -1.31 -21.34 -40.78
N LYS A 30 -1.32 -22.68 -40.85
CA LYS A 30 -0.91 -23.65 -39.84
C LYS A 30 0.62 -23.82 -39.78
N ASP A 31 1.10 -24.33 -38.64
CA ASP A 31 2.06 -25.45 -38.45
C ASP A 31 2.61 -25.30 -37.01
N GLY A 32 2.60 -26.29 -36.11
CA GLY A 32 2.92 -27.70 -36.25
C GLY A 32 4.30 -27.93 -35.62
N GLY A 33 4.38 -28.38 -34.36
CA GLY A 33 5.67 -28.69 -33.73
C GLY A 33 5.66 -28.74 -32.19
N ASP A 34 5.22 -29.88 -31.67
CA ASP A 34 5.55 -30.44 -30.34
C ASP A 34 7.08 -30.55 -30.16
N TYR A 35 7.61 -30.33 -28.95
CA TYR A 35 8.53 -31.21 -28.23
C TYR A 35 8.81 -30.65 -26.83
N ASP A 36 8.12 -31.27 -25.88
CA ASP A 36 8.39 -31.33 -24.46
C ASP A 36 9.87 -31.59 -24.12
N ARG A 37 10.43 -30.82 -23.17
CA ARG A 37 11.67 -31.20 -22.47
C ARG A 37 11.76 -30.55 -21.08
N GLY A 38 11.28 -31.30 -20.09
CA GLY A 38 12.01 -31.49 -18.84
C GLY A 38 11.82 -30.45 -17.75
N ALA A 39 10.66 -30.49 -17.10
CA ALA A 39 10.48 -29.92 -15.77
C ALA A 39 11.27 -30.71 -14.72
N ALA A 40 12.22 -30.06 -14.04
CA ALA A 40 12.80 -30.57 -12.79
C ALA A 40 12.01 -30.01 -11.59
N PRO A 41 11.74 -30.82 -10.55
CA PRO A 41 10.91 -30.40 -9.43
C PRO A 41 11.64 -29.42 -8.52
N ARG A 42 11.00 -28.29 -8.19
CA ARG A 42 11.45 -27.37 -7.14
C ARG A 42 11.34 -28.08 -5.79
N ARG A 43 12.47 -28.31 -5.13
CA ARG A 43 12.53 -28.79 -3.75
C ARG A 43 11.86 -27.77 -2.82
N ALA A 44 11.11 -28.32 -1.87
CA ALA A 44 10.45 -27.59 -0.79
C ALA A 44 11.45 -26.79 0.04
N VAL A 45 11.00 -25.61 0.48
CA VAL A 45 11.71 -24.74 1.42
C VAL A 45 11.58 -25.36 2.80
N ASP A 46 12.71 -25.74 3.42
CA ASP A 46 12.76 -25.98 4.85
C ASP A 46 12.89 -24.66 5.60
N ALA A 47 12.04 -24.52 6.61
CA ALA A 47 12.03 -23.42 7.55
C ALA A 47 13.11 -23.64 8.62
N GLY A 48 14.07 -22.73 8.70
CA GLY A 48 15.07 -22.72 9.75
C GLY A 48 16.12 -21.66 9.48
N GLU A 49 16.43 -20.88 10.51
CA GLU A 49 17.54 -19.92 10.60
C GLU A 49 17.30 -18.51 10.00
N LEU A 50 16.72 -17.66 10.86
CA LEU A 50 16.98 -16.22 10.85
C LEU A 50 18.46 -16.00 11.25
N GLY A 51 19.35 -16.15 10.27
CA GLY A 51 20.73 -15.71 10.35
C GLY A 51 20.85 -14.29 9.79
N GLY A 52 21.22 -13.34 10.65
CA GLY A 52 21.63 -12.01 10.23
C GLY A 52 22.84 -12.10 9.31
N GLY A 53 22.67 -11.69 8.06
CA GLY A 53 23.72 -11.60 7.06
C GLY A 53 23.48 -10.35 6.22
N GLY A 54 24.42 -9.40 6.31
CA GLY A 54 24.37 -8.13 5.60
C GLY A 54 24.22 -8.33 4.08
N GLY A 55 23.39 -7.48 3.47
CA GLY A 55 23.12 -7.50 2.05
C GLY A 55 22.65 -6.14 1.58
N GLY A 56 23.59 -5.33 1.09
CA GLY A 56 23.35 -4.05 0.45
C GLY A 56 23.36 -2.87 1.42
N ASP A 57 24.55 -2.32 1.69
CA ASP A 57 24.68 -0.94 2.20
C ASP A 57 24.38 0.04 1.06
N GLY A 58 23.18 -0.10 0.50
CA GLY A 58 22.59 0.91 -0.36
C GLY A 58 22.10 2.00 0.57
N LEU A 59 22.83 3.12 0.63
CA LEU A 59 22.44 4.32 1.37
C LEU A 59 20.94 4.55 1.26
N LEU A 60 20.20 4.63 2.36
CA LEU A 60 18.75 4.90 2.28
C LEU A 60 18.54 6.25 1.56
N PRO A 61 17.43 6.41 0.79
CA PRO A 61 17.10 7.71 0.23
C PRO A 61 17.07 8.74 1.35
N THR A 62 17.92 9.76 1.25
CA THR A 62 18.02 10.85 2.23
C THR A 62 16.95 11.91 2.00
N GLU A 63 16.39 11.93 0.80
CA GLU A 63 15.30 12.79 0.36
C GLU A 63 14.35 11.97 -0.52
N LEU A 64 13.07 12.31 -0.47
CA LEU A 64 12.04 11.78 -1.35
C LEU A 64 11.25 12.93 -1.97
N VAL A 65 10.90 12.79 -3.25
CA VAL A 65 9.93 13.66 -3.92
C VAL A 65 8.70 12.84 -4.26
N SER A 66 7.54 13.22 -3.74
CA SER A 66 6.26 12.61 -4.02
C SER A 66 5.47 13.46 -5.00
N ALA A 67 5.14 12.93 -6.18
CA ALA A 67 4.17 13.51 -7.10
C ALA A 67 2.83 12.79 -6.95
N VAL A 68 1.78 13.55 -6.64
CA VAL A 68 0.45 13.04 -6.31
C VAL A 68 -0.59 13.71 -7.19
N ASP A 69 -1.29 12.89 -7.97
CA ASP A 69 -2.37 13.32 -8.82
C ASP A 69 -3.65 12.54 -8.48
N VAL A 70 -4.75 13.27 -8.25
CA VAL A 70 -6.09 12.70 -8.07
C VAL A 70 -6.92 13.06 -9.28
N TYR A 71 -7.61 12.08 -9.85
CA TYR A 71 -8.43 12.20 -11.03
C TYR A 71 -9.86 11.78 -10.73
N TYR A 72 -10.80 12.36 -11.47
CA TYR A 72 -12.19 11.92 -11.51
C TYR A 72 -12.61 11.80 -12.97
N ARG A 73 -13.00 10.58 -13.39
CA ARG A 73 -13.37 10.27 -14.78
C ARG A 73 -12.32 10.72 -15.81
N GLY A 74 -11.04 10.61 -15.45
CA GLY A 74 -9.90 11.02 -16.28
C GLY A 74 -9.57 12.51 -16.26
N ALA A 75 -10.38 13.37 -15.63
CA ALA A 75 -10.05 14.76 -15.41
C ALA A 75 -9.25 14.95 -14.11
N PRO A 76 -8.13 15.70 -14.11
CA PRO A 76 -7.36 15.96 -12.90
C PRO A 76 -8.13 16.87 -11.94
N LEU A 77 -8.30 16.44 -10.70
CA LEU A 77 -8.91 17.22 -9.60
C LEU A 77 -7.86 17.87 -8.70
N LEU A 78 -6.74 17.20 -8.47
CA LEU A 78 -5.65 17.67 -7.61
C LEU A 78 -4.33 17.20 -8.20
N SER A 79 -3.34 18.08 -8.22
CA SER A 79 -1.94 17.73 -8.47
C SER A 79 -1.05 18.44 -7.45
N ARG A 80 -0.17 17.69 -6.81
CA ARG A 80 0.74 18.15 -5.76
C ARG A 80 2.10 17.49 -5.88
N VAL A 81 3.14 18.25 -5.54
CA VAL A 81 4.49 17.74 -5.37
C VAL A 81 4.91 18.04 -3.93
N VAL A 82 5.38 17.02 -3.21
CA VAL A 82 5.85 17.12 -1.83
C VAL A 82 7.26 16.60 -1.72
N GLU A 83 8.15 17.44 -1.22
CA GLU A 83 9.52 17.08 -0.87
C GLU A 83 9.55 16.64 0.59
N THR A 84 10.24 15.54 0.89
CA THR A 84 10.33 14.97 2.23
C THR A 84 11.77 14.64 2.55
N ALA A 85 12.33 15.35 3.55
CA ALA A 85 13.64 15.03 4.11
C ALA A 85 13.54 13.76 4.97
N SER A 86 14.15 12.68 4.52
CA SER A 86 13.99 11.34 5.11
C SER A 86 15.21 10.85 5.90
N SER A 87 16.26 11.67 5.99
CA SER A 87 17.49 11.35 6.72
C SER A 87 17.43 11.65 8.23
N SER A 88 16.45 12.42 8.70
CA SER A 88 16.36 12.79 10.11
C SER A 88 16.05 11.58 11.01
N SER A 89 16.64 11.53 12.21
CA SER A 89 16.36 10.47 13.18
C SER A 89 14.88 10.41 13.58
N TRP A 90 14.22 11.56 13.63
CA TRP A 90 12.78 11.66 13.87
C TRP A 90 11.98 10.96 12.77
N PHE A 91 12.30 11.21 11.49
CA PHE A 91 11.65 10.52 10.38
C PHE A 91 11.89 9.01 10.43
N LEU A 92 13.15 8.61 10.64
CA LEU A 92 13.53 7.20 10.66
C LEU A 92 12.86 6.41 11.78
N GLY A 93 12.71 7.01 12.96
CA GLY A 93 12.09 6.40 14.14
C GLY A 93 10.57 6.53 14.23
N SER A 94 9.96 7.51 13.55
CA SER A 94 8.51 7.73 13.59
C SER A 94 7.76 6.89 12.56
N PRO A 95 6.44 6.66 12.74
CA PRO A 95 5.58 6.11 11.70
C PRO A 95 5.73 6.85 10.37
N PHE A 96 5.98 6.11 9.28
CA PHE A 96 6.06 6.70 7.96
C PHE A 96 4.72 7.33 7.58
N ARG A 97 4.75 8.63 7.30
CA ARG A 97 3.60 9.40 6.82
C ARG A 97 4.07 10.52 5.90
N VAL A 98 3.35 10.72 4.80
CA VAL A 98 3.54 11.86 3.88
C VAL A 98 2.19 12.52 3.65
N GLU A 99 2.09 13.79 4.03
CA GLU A 99 0.92 14.64 3.79
C GLU A 99 1.08 15.37 2.46
N ALA A 100 0.24 15.05 1.47
CA ALA A 100 0.30 15.70 0.16
C ALA A 100 -0.60 16.94 0.06
N PHE A 101 -1.71 16.93 0.78
CA PHE A 101 -2.72 17.97 0.70
C PHE A 101 -3.60 17.99 1.95
N GLU A 102 -3.91 19.19 2.43
CA GLU A 102 -4.91 19.43 3.46
C GLU A 102 -5.62 20.76 3.16
N CYS A 103 -6.96 20.75 3.11
CA CYS A 103 -7.78 21.92 2.87
C CYS A 103 -8.49 22.36 4.15
N LYS A 104 -8.15 23.56 4.64
CA LYS A 104 -8.76 24.12 5.86
C LYS A 104 -10.17 24.68 5.66
N LYS A 105 -10.59 24.94 4.41
CA LYS A 105 -11.92 25.49 4.11
C LYS A 105 -12.50 24.85 2.85
N PRO A 106 -13.64 24.16 2.97
CA PRO A 106 -14.30 23.55 1.83
C PRO A 106 -14.93 24.61 0.93
N VAL A 107 -14.48 24.72 -0.31
CA VAL A 107 -15.20 25.48 -1.34
C VAL A 107 -15.96 24.46 -2.17
N ALA A 108 -17.29 24.57 -2.16
CA ALA A 108 -18.17 23.63 -2.82
C ALA A 108 -18.09 23.85 -4.34
N ASP A 109 -17.49 22.91 -5.05
CA ASP A 109 -17.69 22.76 -6.49
C ASP A 109 -17.73 21.27 -6.84
N ALA A 110 -18.84 20.89 -7.50
CA ALA A 110 -19.19 19.58 -8.02
C ALA A 110 -19.33 18.42 -7.01
N VAL A 111 -20.49 17.76 -7.05
CA VAL A 111 -20.73 16.48 -6.34
C VAL A 111 -19.87 15.39 -6.99
N LEU A 112 -18.83 14.95 -6.28
CA LEU A 112 -17.96 13.85 -6.71
C LEU A 112 -18.56 12.50 -6.29
N SER A 113 -18.40 11.46 -7.12
CA SER A 113 -18.59 10.06 -6.72
C SER A 113 -17.24 9.52 -6.23
N PRO A 114 -17.02 9.36 -4.91
CA PRO A 114 -15.70 9.03 -4.36
C PRO A 114 -15.16 7.68 -4.85
N ALA A 115 -16.05 6.74 -5.18
CA ALA A 115 -15.68 5.43 -5.72
C ALA A 115 -15.12 5.49 -7.16
N GLU A 116 -15.34 6.57 -7.88
CA GLU A 116 -14.82 6.78 -9.24
C GLU A 116 -13.51 7.60 -9.26
N LEU A 117 -12.96 7.91 -8.09
CA LEU A 117 -11.65 8.55 -8.01
C LEU A 117 -10.55 7.59 -8.48
N GLU A 118 -9.62 8.14 -9.23
CA GLU A 118 -8.38 7.48 -9.60
C GLU A 118 -7.19 8.26 -9.02
N LEU A 119 -6.12 7.56 -8.65
CA LEU A 119 -4.94 8.15 -8.01
C LEU A 119 -3.67 7.71 -8.73
N SER A 120 -2.74 8.65 -8.90
CA SER A 120 -1.33 8.36 -9.18
C SER A 120 -0.48 8.93 -8.04
N TRP A 121 0.29 8.08 -7.36
CA TRP A 121 1.26 8.52 -6.36
C TRP A 121 2.62 7.94 -6.74
N VAL A 122 3.52 8.79 -7.24
CA VAL A 122 4.87 8.40 -7.63
C VAL A 122 5.85 8.99 -6.63
N VAL A 123 6.62 8.13 -5.98
CA VAL A 123 7.72 8.54 -5.10
C VAL A 123 9.03 8.41 -5.87
N VAL A 124 9.88 9.42 -5.80
CA VAL A 124 11.15 9.54 -6.49
C VAL A 124 12.27 9.68 -5.45
N ASP A 125 13.33 8.89 -5.59
CA ASP A 125 14.66 9.17 -5.02
C ASP A 125 15.39 10.07 -6.03
N PRO A 126 15.50 11.38 -5.77
CA PRO A 126 16.10 12.32 -6.73
C PRO A 126 17.61 12.11 -6.89
N VAL A 127 18.29 11.56 -5.87
CA VAL A 127 19.74 11.33 -5.89
C VAL A 127 20.06 10.16 -6.82
N ARG A 128 19.27 9.09 -6.76
CA ARG A 128 19.44 7.91 -7.63
C ARG A 128 18.72 8.02 -8.97
N GLY A 129 17.82 8.99 -9.13
CA GLY A 129 16.96 9.08 -10.32
C GLY A 129 16.03 7.87 -10.46
N ARG A 130 15.64 7.26 -9.33
CA ARG A 130 14.76 6.08 -9.30
C ARG A 130 13.41 6.46 -8.72
N ALA A 131 12.39 5.70 -9.07
CA ALA A 131 11.05 6.00 -8.59
C ALA A 131 10.19 4.74 -8.51
N VAL A 132 9.14 4.80 -7.70
CA VAL A 132 8.16 3.73 -7.51
C VAL A 132 6.76 4.33 -7.51
N ASN A 133 5.80 3.64 -8.14
CA ASN A 133 4.39 4.00 -8.06
C ASN A 133 3.75 3.28 -6.87
N LEU A 134 3.15 4.03 -5.96
CA LEU A 134 2.48 3.54 -4.76
C LEU A 134 0.96 3.56 -4.85
N SER A 135 0.41 3.79 -6.05
CA SER A 135 -1.03 3.82 -6.28
C SER A 135 -1.52 2.54 -6.96
N SER A 136 -2.66 2.03 -6.52
CA SER A 136 -3.43 0.98 -7.19
C SER A 136 -4.18 1.48 -8.43
N ARG A 137 -4.05 2.77 -8.78
CA ARG A 137 -4.90 3.58 -9.66
C ARG A 137 -6.37 3.67 -9.27
N ARG A 138 -7.03 2.56 -8.96
CA ARG A 138 -8.42 2.51 -8.51
C ARG A 138 -8.50 2.31 -7.01
N ALA A 139 -9.57 2.84 -6.40
CA ALA A 139 -9.84 2.64 -4.99
C ALA A 139 -9.93 1.13 -4.66
N VAL A 140 -9.30 0.74 -3.56
CA VAL A 140 -9.40 -0.62 -2.99
C VAL A 140 -10.48 -0.71 -1.91
N ALA A 141 -10.82 0.43 -1.30
CA ALA A 141 -11.91 0.55 -0.34
C ALA A 141 -12.46 1.98 -0.35
N VAL A 142 -13.75 2.10 -0.04
CA VAL A 142 -14.44 3.37 0.18
C VAL A 142 -15.23 3.21 1.47
N ASP A 143 -14.79 3.91 2.50
CA ASP A 143 -15.39 3.85 3.83
C ASP A 143 -16.01 5.21 4.16
N ARG A 144 -17.03 5.24 5.03
CA ARG A 144 -17.55 6.49 5.58
C ARG A 144 -17.14 6.60 7.04
N HIS A 145 -16.53 7.73 7.39
CA HIS A 145 -16.22 8.02 8.77
C HIS A 145 -17.51 8.23 9.56
N TRP A 146 -17.71 7.38 10.57
CA TRP A 146 -18.97 7.29 11.30
C TRP A 146 -19.39 8.57 12.08
N TYR A 147 -18.46 9.43 12.50
CA TYR A 147 -18.78 10.66 13.24
C TYR A 147 -18.60 11.96 12.43
N THR A 148 -17.60 12.06 11.54
CA THR A 148 -17.44 13.25 10.69
C THR A 148 -18.32 13.21 9.45
N GLY A 149 -18.84 12.04 9.09
CA GLY A 149 -19.57 11.84 7.85
C GLY A 149 -18.70 11.86 6.58
N GLU A 150 -17.39 12.11 6.72
CA GLU A 150 -16.43 12.16 5.62
C GLU A 150 -16.30 10.81 4.93
N THR A 151 -16.05 10.82 3.63
CA THR A 151 -15.77 9.61 2.86
C THR A 151 -14.27 9.43 2.74
N LEU A 152 -13.76 8.26 3.14
CA LEU A 152 -12.37 7.87 3.03
C LEU A 152 -12.21 6.94 1.82
N VAL A 153 -11.54 7.43 0.78
CA VAL A 153 -11.21 6.64 -0.41
C VAL A 153 -9.78 6.14 -0.27
N ARG A 154 -9.59 4.82 -0.27
CA ARG A 154 -8.30 4.19 0.02
C ARG A 154 -7.74 3.57 -1.24
N PHE A 155 -6.47 3.83 -1.48
CA PHE A 155 -5.66 3.21 -2.52
C PHE A 155 -4.50 2.50 -1.84
N ALA A 156 -4.10 1.34 -2.33
CA ALA A 156 -3.02 0.62 -1.66
C ALA A 156 -2.21 -0.26 -2.59
N VAL A 157 -0.91 -0.34 -2.29
CA VAL A 157 0.00 -1.35 -2.84
C VAL A 157 0.68 -2.10 -1.70
N VAL A 158 1.11 -3.34 -1.97
CA VAL A 158 1.83 -4.16 -0.99
C VAL A 158 3.26 -4.34 -1.46
N LEU A 159 4.21 -3.86 -0.64
CA LEU A 159 5.65 -3.96 -0.86
C LEU A 159 6.30 -4.66 0.34
N GLY A 160 7.05 -5.74 0.11
CA GLY A 160 7.73 -6.50 1.16
C GLY A 160 6.82 -6.89 2.34
N GLY A 161 5.57 -7.28 2.05
CA GLY A 161 4.58 -7.66 3.06
C GLY A 161 4.01 -6.50 3.89
N CYS A 162 4.31 -5.25 3.54
CA CYS A 162 3.73 -4.06 4.16
C CYS A 162 2.79 -3.37 3.17
N LYS A 163 1.67 -2.85 3.67
CA LYS A 163 0.66 -2.10 2.92
C LYS A 163 1.02 -0.62 2.93
N PHE A 164 1.38 -0.08 1.77
CA PHE A 164 1.46 1.35 1.52
C PHE A 164 0.07 1.80 1.12
N GLU A 165 -0.54 2.67 1.92
CA GLU A 165 -1.93 3.09 1.75
C GLU A 165 -2.01 4.59 1.60
N THR A 166 -2.55 5.05 0.48
CA THR A 166 -2.99 6.43 0.32
C THR A 166 -4.45 6.53 0.72
N THR A 167 -4.76 7.51 1.57
CA THR A 167 -6.12 7.89 1.92
C THR A 167 -6.43 9.26 1.32
N VAL A 168 -7.50 9.33 0.55
CA VAL A 168 -8.11 10.58 0.09
C VAL A 168 -9.37 10.78 0.92
N THR A 169 -9.37 11.80 1.77
CA THR A 169 -10.53 12.20 2.56
C THR A 169 -11.36 13.15 1.73
N CYS A 170 -12.62 12.82 1.54
CA CYS A 170 -13.63 13.65 0.91
C CYS A 170 -14.62 14.10 1.97
N SER A 171 -14.95 15.39 2.00
CA SER A 171 -15.94 15.88 2.95
C SER A 171 -17.34 15.31 2.73
N GLU A 172 -18.15 15.41 3.78
CA GLU A 172 -19.58 15.11 3.70
C GLU A 172 -20.33 16.10 2.78
N GLY A 173 -21.27 15.57 2.00
CA GLY A 173 -22.23 16.34 1.19
C GLY A 173 -21.68 16.88 -0.14
N THR A 174 -20.51 17.52 -0.13
CA THR A 174 -19.93 18.12 -1.36
C THR A 174 -18.99 17.16 -2.10
N GLY A 175 -18.38 16.21 -1.39
CA GLY A 175 -17.42 15.28 -1.96
C GLY A 175 -16.04 15.90 -2.27
N HIS A 176 -15.80 17.18 -1.95
CA HIS A 176 -14.49 17.79 -2.17
C HIS A 176 -13.40 17.06 -1.38
N ILE A 177 -12.20 17.00 -1.95
CA ILE A 177 -11.02 16.43 -1.31
C ILE A 177 -10.55 17.38 -0.21
N SER A 178 -10.56 16.94 1.04
CA SER A 178 -10.10 17.69 2.21
C SER A 178 -8.68 17.29 2.64
N GLU A 179 -8.29 16.02 2.47
CA GLU A 179 -6.96 15.52 2.83
C GLU A 179 -6.49 14.48 1.80
N VAL A 180 -5.20 14.45 1.52
CA VAL A 180 -4.55 13.35 0.79
C VAL A 180 -3.25 12.99 1.51
N SER A 181 -3.20 11.78 2.06
CA SER A 181 -2.06 11.31 2.88
C SER A 181 -1.65 9.88 2.53
N LEU A 182 -0.36 9.58 2.67
CA LEU A 182 0.22 8.25 2.48
C LEU A 182 0.79 7.76 3.80
N ALA A 183 0.46 6.53 4.19
CA ALA A 183 1.00 5.86 5.37
C ALA A 183 1.35 4.41 5.10
N VAL A 184 2.19 3.81 5.96
CA VAL A 184 2.62 2.41 5.82
C VAL A 184 2.21 1.61 7.05
N GLN A 185 1.57 0.47 6.79
CA GLN A 185 1.16 -0.49 7.80
C GLN A 185 1.78 -1.86 7.51
N ASP A 186 2.12 -2.61 8.55
CA ASP A 186 2.51 -4.01 8.40
C ASP A 186 1.28 -4.92 8.24
N ALA A 187 1.52 -6.23 8.18
CA ALA A 187 0.48 -7.25 8.06
C ALA A 187 -0.50 -7.27 9.25
N ASP A 188 -0.06 -6.83 10.43
CA ASP A 188 -0.87 -6.75 11.65
C ASP A 188 -1.65 -5.43 11.73
N GLY A 189 -1.39 -4.48 10.83
CA GLY A 189 -1.98 -3.15 10.82
C GLY A 189 -1.25 -2.15 11.71
N ALA A 190 -0.09 -2.52 12.28
CA ALA A 190 0.73 -1.59 13.02
C ALA A 190 1.46 -0.65 12.05
N ALA A 191 1.64 0.60 12.48
CA ALA A 191 2.36 1.58 11.68
C ALA A 191 3.85 1.20 11.55
N VAL A 192 4.41 1.38 10.36
CA VAL A 192 5.80 1.03 10.07
C VAL A 192 6.68 2.26 10.16
N SER A 193 7.87 2.13 10.76
CA SER A 193 8.80 3.26 10.90
C SER A 193 9.29 3.79 9.55
N GLY A 194 9.74 5.05 9.52
CA GLY A 194 10.32 5.67 8.33
C GLY A 194 11.50 4.88 7.79
N GLU A 195 12.41 4.42 8.65
CA GLU A 195 13.59 3.64 8.24
C GLU A 195 13.21 2.35 7.51
N ARG A 196 12.28 1.58 8.08
CA ARG A 196 11.82 0.33 7.48
C ARG A 196 11.06 0.60 6.18
N SER A 197 10.26 1.65 6.14
CA SER A 197 9.52 2.06 4.93
C SER A 197 10.47 2.50 3.81
N LEU A 198 11.54 3.24 4.12
CA LEU A 198 12.57 3.63 3.15
C LEU A 198 13.31 2.44 2.55
N ARG A 199 13.63 1.42 3.36
CA ARG A 199 14.24 0.17 2.85
C ARG A 199 13.33 -0.51 1.83
N LEU A 200 12.03 -0.59 2.12
CA LEU A 200 11.04 -1.18 1.22
C LEU A 200 10.89 -0.36 -0.07
N LEU A 201 10.89 0.97 0.03
CA LEU A 201 10.85 1.87 -1.13
C LEU A 201 12.10 1.71 -1.99
N ALA A 202 13.30 1.71 -1.38
CA ALA A 202 14.56 1.53 -2.09
C ALA A 202 14.59 0.18 -2.81
N ALA A 203 14.20 -0.91 -2.14
CA ALA A 203 14.12 -2.23 -2.76
C ALA A 203 13.12 -2.26 -3.94
N ALA A 204 11.95 -1.64 -3.79
CA ALA A 204 10.94 -1.57 -4.85
C ALA A 204 11.38 -0.67 -6.02
N MET A 205 12.15 0.38 -5.76
CA MET A 205 12.74 1.23 -6.79
C MET A 205 13.80 0.49 -7.61
N GLU A 206 14.52 -0.46 -7.01
CA GLU A 206 15.51 -1.30 -7.68
C GLU A 206 14.89 -2.38 -8.60
N GLU A 207 13.65 -2.77 -8.35
CA GLU A 207 12.93 -3.73 -9.19
C GLU A 207 12.70 -3.19 -10.61
N GLN A 208 12.85 -4.05 -11.62
CA GLN A 208 12.67 -3.66 -13.02
C GLN A 208 11.20 -3.36 -13.28
N ARG A 209 10.88 -2.10 -13.62
CA ARG A 209 9.52 -1.68 -13.97
C ARG A 209 9.01 -2.47 -15.17
N LYS A 210 7.94 -3.23 -14.99
CA LYS A 210 7.22 -3.92 -16.06
C LYS A 210 5.87 -3.26 -16.28
N GLY A 211 5.88 -2.05 -16.84
CA GLY A 211 4.64 -1.33 -17.11
C GLY A 211 3.62 -2.16 -17.89
N GLY A 212 2.33 -1.93 -17.60
CA GLY A 212 1.20 -2.50 -18.34
C GLY A 212 0.19 -3.25 -17.47
N ASP A 213 -0.80 -3.84 -18.11
CA ASP A 213 -1.92 -4.51 -17.43
C ASP A 213 -1.45 -5.68 -16.54
N ARG A 214 -0.38 -6.37 -16.95
CA ARG A 214 0.18 -7.50 -16.20
C ARG A 214 0.71 -7.09 -14.82
N GLU A 215 1.47 -5.99 -14.73
CA GLU A 215 1.97 -5.49 -13.43
C GLU A 215 0.82 -5.01 -12.54
N ARG A 216 -0.21 -4.42 -13.14
CA ARG A 216 -1.44 -4.04 -12.42
C ARG A 216 -2.15 -5.27 -11.84
N ASP A 217 -2.29 -6.33 -12.62
CA ASP A 217 -2.93 -7.57 -12.17
C ASP A 217 -2.09 -8.28 -11.11
N GLU A 218 -0.77 -8.28 -11.25
CA GLU A 218 0.17 -8.78 -10.24
C GLU A 218 0.09 -7.97 -8.93
N ALA A 219 0.05 -6.63 -9.01
CA ALA A 219 -0.13 -5.76 -7.86
C ALA A 219 -1.48 -6.01 -7.15
N LYS A 220 -2.56 -6.13 -7.93
CA LYS A 220 -3.89 -6.48 -7.40
C LYS A 220 -3.88 -7.84 -6.72
N ARG A 221 -3.22 -8.85 -7.32
CA ARG A 221 -3.09 -10.18 -6.72
C ARG A 221 -2.35 -10.13 -5.38
N ARG A 222 -1.22 -9.40 -5.31
CA ARG A 222 -0.48 -9.22 -4.05
C ARG A 222 -1.34 -8.58 -2.96
N TYR A 223 -2.14 -7.58 -3.33
CA TYR A 223 -3.09 -6.95 -2.40
C TYR A 223 -4.17 -7.93 -1.93
N ASP A 224 -4.81 -8.66 -2.84
CA ASP A 224 -5.86 -9.63 -2.52
C ASP A 224 -5.32 -10.76 -1.61
N GLU A 225 -4.10 -11.24 -1.87
CA GLU A 225 -3.40 -12.22 -1.04
C GLU A 225 -3.09 -11.67 0.36
N PHE A 226 -2.64 -10.41 0.45
CA PHE A 226 -2.40 -9.73 1.73
C PHE A 226 -3.69 -9.61 2.56
N VAL A 227 -4.79 -9.17 1.95
CA VAL A 227 -6.09 -9.03 2.63
C VAL A 227 -6.62 -10.38 3.12
N LYS A 228 -6.55 -11.43 2.28
CA LYS A 228 -6.95 -12.79 2.67
C LYS A 228 -6.12 -13.32 3.84
N SER A 229 -4.80 -13.15 3.77
CA SER A 229 -3.88 -13.57 4.83
C SER A 229 -4.14 -12.82 6.14
N LYS A 230 -4.44 -11.51 6.06
CA LYS A 230 -4.82 -10.70 7.22
C LYS A 230 -6.09 -11.21 7.88
N LYS A 231 -7.12 -11.57 7.09
CA LYS A 231 -8.37 -12.14 7.63
C LYS A 231 -8.11 -13.43 8.41
N GLY A 232 -7.37 -14.39 7.83
CA GLY A 232 -7.04 -15.66 8.50
C GLY A 232 -6.23 -15.47 9.79
N ARG A 233 -5.32 -14.49 9.82
CA ARG A 233 -4.53 -14.17 11.01
C ARG A 233 -5.37 -13.51 12.11
N MET A 234 -6.27 -12.60 11.75
CA MET A 234 -7.21 -11.98 12.70
C MET A 234 -8.12 -13.03 13.33
N GLU A 235 -8.64 -13.97 12.54
CA GLU A 235 -9.43 -15.08 13.07
C GLU A 235 -8.62 -15.95 14.03
N SER A 236 -7.36 -16.25 13.70
CA SER A 236 -6.46 -17.02 14.57
C SER A 236 -6.14 -16.29 15.88
N LYS A 237 -5.92 -14.97 15.82
CA LYS A 237 -5.67 -14.13 16.99
C LYS A 237 -6.89 -14.08 17.90
N ALA A 238 -8.08 -13.86 17.34
CA ALA A 238 -9.34 -13.88 18.08
C ALA A 238 -9.58 -15.23 18.76
N ARG A 239 -9.30 -16.35 18.08
CA ARG A 239 -9.39 -17.70 18.68
C ARG A 239 -8.42 -17.89 19.84
N ARG A 240 -7.19 -17.38 19.71
CA ARG A 240 -6.19 -17.45 20.78
C ARG A 240 -6.59 -16.60 21.98
N GLU A 241 -7.09 -15.39 21.75
CA GLU A 241 -7.58 -14.51 22.81
C GLU A 241 -8.80 -15.11 23.51
N ALA A 242 -9.74 -15.69 22.77
CA ALA A 242 -10.89 -16.41 23.33
C ALA A 242 -10.46 -17.62 24.19
N LEU A 243 -9.42 -18.36 23.76
CA LEU A 243 -8.87 -19.46 24.54
C LEU A 243 -8.23 -18.97 25.85
N ILE A 244 -7.48 -17.87 25.80
CA ILE A 244 -6.85 -17.27 26.98
C ILE A 244 -7.93 -16.80 27.98
N ASP A 245 -8.98 -16.12 27.49
CA ASP A 245 -10.07 -15.64 28.34
C ASP A 245 -10.85 -16.78 29.01
N LEU A 246 -11.10 -17.87 28.28
CA LEU A 246 -11.72 -19.07 28.83
C LEU A 246 -10.86 -19.72 29.94
N CYS A 247 -9.54 -19.82 29.73
CA CYS A 247 -8.65 -20.36 30.76
C CYS A 247 -8.57 -19.46 31.99
N CYS A 248 -8.51 -18.13 31.80
CA CYS A 248 -8.47 -17.16 32.90
C CYS A 248 -9.77 -17.18 33.73
N SER A 249 -10.93 -17.21 33.08
CA SER A 249 -12.24 -17.30 33.75
C SER A 249 -12.44 -18.64 34.48
N ALA A 250 -11.97 -19.75 33.90
CA ALA A 250 -12.01 -21.06 34.57
C ALA A 250 -11.10 -21.10 35.81
N ALA A 251 -9.87 -20.59 35.71
CA ALA A 251 -8.93 -20.56 36.83
C ALA A 251 -9.44 -19.69 37.99
N SER A 252 -10.03 -18.53 37.70
CA SER A 252 -10.62 -17.66 38.73
C SER A 252 -11.84 -18.31 39.39
N ALA A 253 -12.72 -18.97 38.62
CA ALA A 253 -13.85 -19.72 39.18
C ALA A 253 -13.39 -20.85 40.12
N MET A 254 -12.38 -21.62 39.72
CA MET A 254 -11.81 -22.68 40.55
C MET A 254 -11.20 -22.14 41.86
N ALA A 255 -10.50 -21.00 41.80
CA ALA A 255 -9.94 -20.36 42.98
C ALA A 255 -11.04 -19.91 43.96
N VAL A 256 -12.12 -19.30 43.45
CA VAL A 256 -13.27 -18.88 44.26
C VAL A 256 -13.97 -20.09 44.89
N LEU A 257 -14.24 -21.15 44.13
CA LEU A 257 -14.86 -22.37 44.66
C LEU A 257 -14.00 -23.03 45.74
N SER A 258 -12.69 -23.08 45.54
CA SER A 258 -11.74 -23.61 46.52
C SER A 258 -11.75 -22.78 47.81
N PHE A 259 -11.80 -21.46 47.69
CA PHE A 259 -11.90 -20.56 48.83
C PHE A 259 -13.21 -20.74 49.60
N VAL A 260 -14.35 -20.81 48.91
CA VAL A 260 -15.66 -21.03 49.54
C VAL A 260 -15.70 -22.38 50.25
N ALA A 261 -15.21 -23.45 49.63
CA ALA A 261 -15.13 -24.77 50.26
C ALA A 261 -14.27 -24.73 51.53
N ALA A 262 -13.12 -24.04 51.50
CA ALA A 262 -12.23 -23.91 52.66
C ALA A 262 -12.83 -23.09 53.82
N VAL A 263 -13.76 -22.16 53.53
CA VAL A 263 -14.48 -21.38 54.56
C VAL A 263 -15.68 -22.16 55.12
N VAL A 264 -16.44 -22.85 54.28
CA VAL A 264 -17.67 -23.58 54.70
C VAL A 264 -17.35 -24.90 55.40
N LEU A 265 -16.26 -25.56 55.03
CA LEU A 265 -15.82 -26.82 55.66
C LEU A 265 -14.91 -26.61 56.89
N ARG A 266 -14.72 -25.36 57.31
CA ARG A 266 -14.07 -24.98 58.56
C ARG A 266 -15.09 -24.72 59.65
#